data_AF-A0A6A3WK84-F1
#
_entry.id   AF-A0A6A3WK84-F1
#
_cell.length_a   1.000
_cell.length_b   1.000
_cell.length_c   1.000
_cell.angle_alpha   90.00
_cell.angle_beta   90.00
_cell.angle_gamma   90.00
#
_symmetry.space_group_name_H-M   'P 1'
#
loop_
_entity.id
_entity.type
_entity.pdbx_description
1 polymer ?
#
loop_
_entity_poly.entity_id
_entity_poly.type
_entity_poly.pdbx_seq_one_letter_code
_entity_poly.pdbx_strand_id
1 'polypeptide(L)'
;MKTSIPDYLPITEPLRKRISCVNAEEPEARQPGDPAKGAQVIVEVLTKSGRCAGKTIPGRMLLGNDAVKIGDGVLQQNRREFEEWAALASSTDHDDVALQARL
;
A
#
# COMPACT_ATOMS: atom_id res chain seq x y z
N MET A 1 -28.71 -0.06 -17.23
CA MET A 1 -27.24 0.12 -17.31
C MET A 1 -26.63 -1.25 -17.60
N LYS A 2 -25.78 -1.42 -18.64
CA LYS A 2 -25.09 -2.72 -18.85
C LYS A 2 -24.08 -2.89 -17.70
N THR A 3 -24.27 -3.94 -16.89
CA THR A 3 -23.50 -4.20 -15.66
C THR A 3 -22.19 -4.95 -15.89
N SER A 4 -21.85 -5.31 -17.14
CA SER A 4 -20.58 -5.96 -17.48
C SER A 4 -20.23 -5.84 -18.97
N ILE A 5 -18.93 -5.86 -19.27
CA ILE A 5 -18.37 -6.02 -20.63
C ILE A 5 -17.91 -7.49 -20.76
N PRO A 6 -18.39 -8.27 -21.76
CA PRO A 6 -18.09 -9.71 -21.87
C PRO A 6 -16.60 -10.05 -21.91
N ASP A 7 -15.81 -9.26 -22.64
CA ASP A 7 -14.37 -9.51 -22.85
C ASP A 7 -13.56 -9.45 -21.55
N TYR A 8 -14.04 -8.72 -20.54
CA TYR A 8 -13.39 -8.61 -19.24
C TYR A 8 -13.78 -9.72 -18.26
N LEU A 9 -14.77 -10.56 -18.58
CA LEU A 9 -15.21 -11.64 -17.69
C LEU A 9 -14.06 -12.58 -17.29
N PRO A 10 -13.21 -13.09 -18.20
CA PRO A 10 -12.17 -14.04 -17.84
C PRO A 10 -11.17 -13.51 -16.80
N ILE A 11 -10.87 -12.20 -16.83
CA ILE A 11 -9.91 -11.58 -15.91
C ILE A 11 -10.57 -11.02 -14.64
N THR A 12 -11.87 -10.68 -14.69
CA THR A 12 -12.58 -10.09 -13.54
C THR A 12 -13.30 -11.13 -12.67
N GLU A 13 -13.60 -12.32 -13.21
CA GLU A 13 -14.33 -13.36 -12.48
C GLU A 13 -13.66 -13.79 -11.16
N PRO A 14 -12.33 -13.98 -11.09
CA PRO A 14 -11.66 -14.30 -9.82
C PRO A 14 -11.83 -13.20 -8.78
N LEU A 15 -11.72 -11.94 -9.20
CA LEU A 15 -11.91 -10.79 -8.32
C LEU A 15 -13.35 -10.69 -7.84
N ARG A 16 -14.34 -10.91 -8.72
CA ARG A 16 -15.77 -10.90 -8.37
C ARG A 16 -16.09 -11.96 -7.33
N LYS A 17 -15.60 -13.20 -7.54
CA LYS A 17 -15.75 -14.29 -6.58
C LYS A 17 -15.15 -13.93 -5.22
N ARG A 18 -13.95 -13.35 -5.21
CA ARG A 18 -13.33 -12.90 -3.96
C ARG A 18 -14.18 -11.84 -3.27
N ILE A 19 -14.65 -10.82 -3.99
CA ILE A 19 -15.50 -9.75 -3.44
C ILE A 19 -16.80 -10.33 -2.88
N SER A 20 -17.47 -11.24 -3.60
CA SER A 20 -18.70 -11.87 -3.11
C SER A 20 -18.46 -12.71 -1.87
N CYS A 21 -17.35 -13.46 -1.82
CA CYS A 21 -17.01 -14.24 -0.63
C CYS A 21 -16.79 -13.31 0.55
N VAL A 22 -15.98 -12.25 0.40
CA VAL A 22 -15.59 -11.40 1.54
C VAL A 22 -16.69 -10.48 2.09
N ASN A 23 -17.81 -10.41 1.37
CA ASN A 23 -19.00 -9.65 1.73
C ASN A 23 -20.18 -10.55 2.12
N ALA A 24 -19.99 -11.88 2.16
CA ALA A 24 -21.03 -12.79 2.60
C ALA A 24 -21.28 -12.63 4.11
N GLU A 25 -22.52 -12.91 4.54
CA GLU A 25 -22.91 -12.72 5.95
C GLU A 25 -22.25 -13.72 6.90
N GLU A 26 -21.75 -14.84 6.34
CA GLU A 26 -21.01 -15.88 7.04
C GLU A 26 -19.79 -15.29 7.79
N PRO A 27 -19.62 -15.57 9.08
CA PRO A 27 -18.52 -15.02 9.88
C PRO A 27 -17.12 -15.27 9.31
N GLU A 28 -16.89 -16.46 8.73
CA GLU A 28 -15.63 -16.88 8.11
C GLU A 28 -15.33 -16.14 6.81
N ALA A 29 -16.34 -15.47 6.26
CA ALA A 29 -16.33 -14.81 4.98
C ALA A 29 -16.23 -13.29 5.11
N ARG A 30 -15.89 -12.75 6.29
CA ARG A 30 -15.75 -11.29 6.48
C ARG A 30 -14.33 -10.83 6.23
N GLN A 31 -14.18 -9.62 5.70
CA GLN A 31 -12.89 -8.93 5.76
C GLN A 31 -12.45 -8.78 7.23
N PRO A 32 -11.16 -9.04 7.54
CA PRO A 32 -10.67 -8.95 8.92
C PRO A 32 -10.61 -7.50 9.44
N GLY A 33 -10.62 -6.52 8.53
CA GLY A 33 -10.62 -5.11 8.87
C GLY A 33 -11.98 -4.63 9.40
N ASP A 34 -11.95 -3.73 10.36
CA ASP A 34 -13.12 -3.03 10.89
C ASP A 34 -13.19 -1.61 10.27
N PRO A 35 -14.17 -1.33 9.38
CA PRO A 35 -14.26 -0.05 8.70
C PRO A 35 -14.49 1.14 9.65
N ALA A 36 -15.20 0.94 10.77
CA ALA A 36 -15.46 2.01 11.74
C ALA A 36 -14.16 2.44 12.43
N LYS A 37 -13.34 1.46 12.84
CA LYS A 37 -12.00 1.75 13.40
C LYS A 37 -11.07 2.40 12.37
N GLY A 38 -11.11 1.94 11.11
CA GLY A 38 -10.36 2.55 10.02
C GLY A 38 -10.72 4.01 9.81
N ALA A 39 -12.02 4.33 9.72
CA ALA A 39 -12.51 5.69 9.58
C ALA A 39 -12.11 6.58 10.76
N GLN A 40 -12.20 6.07 12.00
CA GLN A 40 -11.76 6.81 13.18
C GLN A 40 -10.27 7.18 13.11
N VAL A 41 -9.40 6.25 12.71
CA VAL A 41 -7.96 6.52 12.54
C VAL A 41 -7.72 7.60 11.48
N ILE A 42 -8.43 7.55 10.35
CA ILE A 42 -8.33 8.58 9.30
C ILE A 42 -8.65 9.97 9.86
N VAL A 43 -9.74 10.09 10.64
CA VAL A 43 -10.13 11.36 11.27
C VAL A 43 -9.07 11.84 12.25
N GLU A 44 -8.58 10.96 13.14
CA GLU A 44 -7.53 11.31 14.11
C GLU A 44 -6.25 11.80 13.44
N VAL A 45 -5.82 11.16 12.34
CA VAL A 45 -4.63 11.54 11.56
C VAL A 45 -4.79 12.92 10.93
N LEU A 46 -5.89 13.14 10.22
CA LEU A 46 -6.11 14.38 9.47
C LEU A 46 -6.35 15.58 10.39
N THR A 47 -6.93 15.35 11.55
CA THR A 47 -7.16 16.38 12.57
C THR A 47 -6.01 16.54 13.55
N LYS A 48 -4.98 15.67 13.48
CA LYS A 48 -3.89 15.56 14.46
C LYS A 48 -4.41 15.53 15.89
N SER A 49 -5.46 14.75 16.12
CA SER A 49 -6.12 14.60 17.43
C SER A 49 -5.94 13.19 17.98
N GLY A 50 -6.38 12.96 19.21
CA GLY A 50 -6.32 11.65 19.86
C GLY A 50 -4.91 11.06 19.84
N ARG A 51 -4.76 9.84 19.28
CA ARG A 51 -3.48 9.13 19.21
C ARG A 51 -2.47 9.76 18.24
N CYS A 52 -2.94 10.69 17.41
CA CYS A 52 -2.16 11.35 16.37
C CYS A 52 -1.74 12.78 16.74
N ALA A 53 -2.02 13.23 17.97
CA ALA A 53 -1.57 14.53 18.47
C ALA A 53 -0.04 14.67 18.38
N GLY A 54 0.43 15.80 17.85
CA GLY A 54 1.86 16.09 17.67
C GLY A 54 2.55 15.33 16.53
N LYS A 55 1.83 14.45 15.79
CA LYS A 55 2.41 13.73 14.65
C LYS A 55 2.30 14.56 13.36
N THR A 56 3.26 14.34 12.46
CA THR A 56 3.14 14.78 11.06
C THR A 56 2.15 13.89 10.32
N ILE A 57 1.44 14.46 9.35
CA ILE A 57 0.53 13.68 8.49
C ILE A 57 1.40 12.90 7.52
N PRO A 58 1.30 11.55 7.45
CA PRO A 58 2.09 10.77 6.54
C PRO A 58 1.58 10.92 5.10
N GLY A 59 2.48 10.84 4.12
CA GLY A 59 2.10 10.84 2.70
C GLY A 59 1.30 9.59 2.29
N ARG A 60 1.44 8.47 3.01
CA ARG A 60 0.67 7.24 2.85
C ARG A 60 0.36 6.63 4.22
N MET A 61 -0.88 6.24 4.46
CA MET A 61 -1.31 5.58 5.70
C MET A 61 -1.76 4.15 5.40
N LEU A 62 -1.08 3.16 5.99
CA LEU A 62 -1.47 1.75 5.91
C LEU A 62 -2.50 1.44 7.00
N LEU A 63 -3.60 0.78 6.63
CA LEU A 63 -4.68 0.38 7.53
C LEU A 63 -4.88 -1.12 7.45
N GLY A 64 -4.78 -1.81 8.58
CA GLY A 64 -4.82 -3.27 8.65
C GLY A 64 -3.43 -3.91 8.77
N ASN A 65 -3.36 -5.04 9.46
CA ASN A 65 -2.09 -5.75 9.71
C ASN A 65 -1.50 -6.34 8.42
N ASP A 66 -2.37 -6.82 7.53
CA ASP A 66 -2.00 -7.24 6.18
C ASP A 66 -1.35 -6.11 5.38
N ALA A 67 -1.95 -4.92 5.38
CA ALA A 67 -1.40 -3.75 4.70
C ALA A 67 -0.02 -3.37 5.25
N VAL A 68 0.17 -3.42 6.58
CA VAL A 68 1.48 -3.18 7.23
C VAL A 68 2.51 -4.19 6.78
N LYS A 69 2.19 -5.49 6.82
CA LYS A 69 3.11 -6.57 6.40
C LYS A 69 3.49 -6.49 4.92
N ILE A 70 2.50 -6.24 4.06
CA ILE A 70 2.72 -6.11 2.61
C ILE A 70 3.58 -4.87 2.34
N GLY A 71 3.26 -3.74 2.96
CA GLY A 71 4.02 -2.50 2.80
C GLY A 71 5.48 -2.65 3.22
N ASP A 72 5.72 -3.25 4.38
CA ASP A 72 7.07 -3.56 4.87
C ASP A 72 7.82 -4.51 3.93
N GLY A 73 7.16 -5.58 3.48
CA GLY A 73 7.73 -6.53 2.52
C GLY A 73 8.15 -5.88 1.20
N VAL A 74 7.33 -4.97 0.66
CA VAL A 74 7.67 -4.21 -0.57
C VAL A 74 8.88 -3.32 -0.35
N LEU A 75 8.96 -2.61 0.78
CA LEU A 75 10.10 -1.74 1.08
C LEU A 75 11.39 -2.55 1.25
N GLN A 76 11.31 -3.72 1.90
CA GLN A 76 12.46 -4.61 2.06
C GLN A 76 12.91 -5.20 0.72
N GLN A 77 11.98 -5.61 -0.14
CA GLN A 77 12.29 -6.14 -1.46
C GLN A 77 12.97 -5.07 -2.33
N ASN A 78 12.38 -3.88 -2.42
CA ASN A 78 12.95 -2.77 -3.19
C ASN A 78 14.34 -2.39 -2.68
N ARG A 79 14.54 -2.37 -1.34
CA ARG A 79 15.85 -2.08 -0.75
C ARG A 79 16.90 -3.11 -1.16
N ARG A 80 16.55 -4.41 -1.13
CA ARG A 80 17.46 -5.48 -1.57
C ARG A 80 17.86 -5.29 -3.03
N GLU A 81 16.90 -5.00 -3.90
CA GLU A 81 17.16 -4.73 -5.31
C GLU A 81 18.06 -3.49 -5.50
N PHE A 82 17.82 -2.41 -4.75
CA PHE A 82 18.68 -1.23 -4.82
C PHE A 82 20.11 -1.54 -4.37
N GLU A 83 20.27 -2.30 -3.29
CA GLU A 83 21.57 -2.69 -2.76
C GLU A 83 22.33 -3.61 -3.74
N GLU A 84 21.63 -4.57 -4.36
CA GLU A 84 22.19 -5.48 -5.38
C GLU A 84 22.74 -4.72 -6.59
N TRP A 85 22.00 -3.71 -7.05
CA TRP A 85 22.34 -2.96 -8.26
C TRP A 85 23.11 -1.65 -8.00
N ALA A 86 23.32 -1.27 -6.75
CA ALA A 86 23.89 0.04 -6.36
C ALA A 86 25.23 0.32 -7.05
N ALA A 87 26.17 -0.64 -6.99
CA ALA A 87 27.51 -0.44 -7.54
C ALA A 87 27.51 -0.26 -9.06
N LEU A 88 26.70 -1.05 -9.78
CA LEU A 88 26.56 -0.93 -11.23
C LEU A 88 25.83 0.36 -11.62
N ALA A 89 24.79 0.73 -10.87
CA ALA A 89 24.08 1.98 -11.11
C ALA A 89 25.02 3.19 -10.90
N SER A 90 25.80 3.21 -9.82
CA SER A 90 26.74 4.30 -9.54
C SER A 90 27.95 4.33 -10.48
N SER A 91 28.29 3.22 -11.15
CA SER A 91 29.39 3.21 -12.14
C SER A 91 29.05 3.97 -13.43
N THR A 92 27.87 4.57 -13.52
CA THR A 92 27.43 5.39 -14.66
C THR A 92 27.63 6.89 -14.42
N ASP A 93 28.13 7.28 -13.26
CA ASP A 93 28.52 8.66 -12.97
C ASP A 93 29.68 9.09 -13.90
N HIS A 94 29.75 10.39 -14.17
CA HIS A 94 30.89 10.98 -14.87
C HIS A 94 32.13 10.98 -13.96
N ASP A 95 33.24 10.41 -14.44
CA ASP A 95 34.50 10.32 -13.68
C ASP A 95 35.08 11.70 -13.30
N ASP A 96 34.74 12.75 -14.05
CA ASP A 96 35.29 14.11 -13.93
C ASP A 96 34.35 15.11 -13.23
N VAL A 97 33.15 14.69 -12.80
CA VAL A 97 32.16 15.58 -12.18
C VAL A 97 31.90 15.18 -10.72
N ALA A 98 32.12 16.12 -9.80
CA ALA A 98 31.77 15.93 -8.39
C ALA A 98 30.26 16.10 -8.16
N LEU A 99 29.63 15.10 -7.54
CA LEU A 99 28.21 15.13 -7.19
C LEU A 99 27.91 16.26 -6.18
N GLN A 100 27.16 17.27 -6.60
CA GLN A 100 26.58 18.25 -5.66
C GLN A 100 25.24 17.71 -5.15
N ALA A 101 25.27 16.85 -4.14
CA ALA A 101 24.05 16.40 -3.48
C ALA A 101 23.36 17.59 -2.78
N ARG A 102 22.25 18.07 -3.35
CA ARG A 102 21.28 18.90 -2.64
C ARG A 102 20.04 18.04 -2.41
N LEU A 103 19.80 17.69 -1.15
CA LEU A 103 18.55 17.12 -0.68
C LEU A 103 17.82 18.17 0.16
#